data_AF-A0A1V4HFS9-F1
#
_entry.id   AF-A0A1V4HFS9-F1
#
_cell.length_a   1.000
_cell.length_b   1.000
_cell.length_c   1.000
_cell.angle_alpha   90.00
_cell.angle_beta   90.00
_cell.angle_gamma   90.00
#
_symmetry.space_group_name_H-M   'P 1'
#
loop_
_entity.id
_entity.type
_entity.pdbx_description
1 polymer ?
#
loop_
_entity_poly.entity_id
_entity_poly.type
_entity_poly.pdbx_seq_one_letter_code
_entity_poly.pdbx_strand_id
1 'polypeptide(L)'
;MKAISIASISVVLVVIGVSFWGFNSTGFWQKAAIPTPGESVASSMVASLPAPSPNSIETAAPAKKSLADLLLQYGSLPLADVHNHDASDKKYAGMKGVWQRDQVDRVVLFGDVSEYSAIRTDEYAWEAYTERSDFFTPFFSGFDLHDPSCLDVIRKNLEQGYFGLGEIVAASYNSPVVSKVEWKGKDPMDGFLPQIYDLCAEYQAPILLHMDPPNGFVIDKLEEALKSHPKTTFIFGHANAYNSPENIKQLLEKYPNVYMDFFAGFTILNLDSANRLEDFLPLMKQFPDRFMLSTDSGYGVGSEEAAIEAMYRVLDALNEPTLISQIAYSNLDDILRKEPATQTQKKAILTQDPSRDMAGLNKLEAGKLLYSKVK
;
A
#
# COMPACT_ATOMS: atom_id res chain seq x y z
N MET A 1 27.47 -8.23 -70.38
CA MET A 1 26.29 -8.93 -69.85
C MET A 1 26.53 -9.18 -68.38
N LYS A 2 25.82 -8.46 -67.51
CA LYS A 2 25.85 -8.64 -66.05
C LYS A 2 24.75 -9.64 -65.69
N ALA A 3 25.09 -10.71 -64.98
CA ALA A 3 24.11 -11.61 -64.37
C ALA A 3 24.00 -11.26 -62.88
N ILE A 4 22.77 -10.97 -62.47
CA ILE A 4 22.35 -10.56 -61.14
C ILE A 4 22.08 -11.83 -60.32
N SER A 5 22.68 -11.94 -59.13
CA SER A 5 22.36 -12.98 -58.15
C SER A 5 21.13 -12.55 -57.36
N ILE A 6 20.10 -13.39 -57.34
CA ILE A 6 18.85 -13.20 -56.61
C ILE A 6 19.06 -13.72 -55.18
N ALA A 7 19.00 -12.81 -54.20
CA ALA A 7 18.97 -13.16 -52.79
C ALA A 7 17.54 -13.59 -52.41
N SER A 8 17.44 -14.77 -51.81
CA SER A 8 16.19 -15.33 -51.25
C SER A 8 15.75 -14.53 -50.03
N ILE A 9 14.53 -13.98 -50.08
CA ILE A 9 13.85 -13.37 -48.94
C ILE A 9 13.14 -14.49 -48.17
N SER A 10 13.62 -14.80 -46.96
CA SER A 10 12.89 -15.62 -46.00
C SER A 10 11.98 -14.72 -45.18
N VAL A 11 10.67 -14.80 -45.45
CA VAL A 11 9.62 -14.22 -44.63
C VAL A 11 9.44 -15.11 -43.40
N VAL A 12 9.78 -14.59 -42.22
CA VAL A 12 9.41 -15.21 -40.93
C VAL A 12 8.06 -14.64 -40.52
N LEU A 13 7.02 -15.46 -40.61
CA LEU A 13 5.70 -15.20 -40.03
C LEU A 13 5.78 -15.44 -38.52
N VAL A 14 5.80 -14.38 -37.73
CA VAL A 14 5.58 -14.45 -36.28
C VAL A 14 4.07 -14.48 -36.04
N VAL A 15 3.56 -15.64 -35.65
CA VAL A 15 2.20 -15.80 -35.13
C VAL A 15 2.19 -15.28 -33.70
N ILE A 16 1.53 -14.14 -33.47
CA ILE A 16 1.25 -13.63 -32.14
C ILE A 16 0.07 -14.43 -31.59
N GLY A 17 0.36 -15.40 -30.72
CA GLY A 17 -0.64 -16.05 -29.88
C GLY A 17 -1.07 -15.10 -28.77
N VAL A 18 -2.30 -14.58 -28.86
CA VAL A 18 -2.94 -13.85 -27.77
C VAL A 18 -3.42 -14.89 -26.75
N SER A 19 -2.69 -15.02 -25.64
CA SER A 19 -3.15 -15.81 -24.49
C SER A 19 -3.98 -14.93 -23.57
N PHE A 20 -5.30 -15.02 -23.72
CA PHE A 20 -6.29 -14.58 -22.73
C PHE A 20 -6.15 -15.47 -21.49
N TRP A 21 -5.72 -14.91 -20.35
CA TRP A 21 -5.90 -15.52 -19.05
C TRP A 21 -6.92 -14.70 -18.26
N GLY A 22 -8.18 -15.12 -18.34
CA GLY A 22 -9.21 -14.68 -17.42
C GLY A 22 -9.14 -15.52 -16.16
N PHE A 23 -8.83 -14.89 -15.02
CA PHE A 23 -8.98 -15.51 -13.71
C PHE A 23 -10.46 -15.50 -13.33
N ASN A 24 -11.12 -16.65 -13.47
CA ASN A 24 -12.38 -16.96 -12.80
C ASN A 24 -12.07 -17.68 -11.49
N SER A 25 -12.21 -16.98 -10.36
CA SER A 25 -12.17 -17.57 -9.03
C SER A 25 -13.58 -18.06 -8.64
N THR A 26 -13.90 -19.29 -9.04
CA THR A 26 -15.08 -20.00 -8.52
C THR A 26 -14.65 -21.33 -7.89
N GLY A 27 -14.72 -21.38 -6.56
CA GLY A 27 -15.18 -22.53 -5.77
C GLY A 27 -14.27 -23.75 -5.67
N PHE A 28 -13.66 -23.94 -4.50
CA PHE A 28 -13.36 -25.28 -3.98
C PHE A 28 -13.64 -25.35 -2.47
N TRP A 29 -14.89 -25.64 -2.13
CA TRP A 29 -15.23 -26.28 -0.85
C TRP A 29 -15.12 -27.78 -1.05
N GLN A 30 -14.05 -28.39 -0.56
CA GLN A 30 -13.89 -29.83 -0.60
C GLN A 30 -14.58 -30.46 0.62
N LYS A 31 -15.69 -31.16 0.35
CA LYS A 31 -16.43 -32.01 1.29
C LYS A 31 -15.52 -33.09 1.87
N ALA A 32 -15.35 -33.12 3.18
CA ALA A 32 -14.82 -34.29 3.87
C ALA A 32 -15.92 -35.35 4.03
N ALA A 33 -15.52 -36.61 3.82
CA ALA A 33 -16.40 -37.77 3.71
C ALA A 33 -16.90 -38.30 5.07
N ILE A 34 -18.09 -38.87 5.02
CA ILE A 34 -18.80 -39.60 6.09
C ILE A 34 -18.25 -41.04 6.21
N PRO A 35 -18.07 -41.57 7.42
CA PRO A 35 -18.20 -43.00 7.69
C PRO A 35 -19.48 -43.32 8.47
N THR A 36 -20.14 -44.42 8.08
CA THR A 36 -21.36 -45.02 8.69
C THR A 36 -20.97 -46.10 9.75
N PRO A 37 -21.92 -46.82 10.41
CA PRO A 37 -22.21 -46.62 11.83
C PRO A 37 -21.89 -47.86 12.71
N GLY A 38 -21.77 -47.65 14.03
CA GLY A 38 -21.67 -48.73 15.02
C GLY A 38 -22.32 -48.32 16.35
N GLU A 39 -23.27 -49.16 16.79
CA GLU A 39 -23.88 -49.42 18.12
C GLU A 39 -23.35 -48.67 19.36
N SER A 40 -24.08 -48.39 20.45
CA SER A 40 -25.50 -48.35 20.84
C SER A 40 -25.58 -47.77 22.28
N VAL A 41 -26.74 -47.19 22.64
CA VAL A 41 -27.29 -46.96 23.99
C VAL A 41 -26.58 -45.98 24.96
N ALA A 42 -27.22 -44.81 25.20
CA ALA A 42 -27.70 -44.43 26.53
C ALA A 42 -28.56 -43.15 26.47
N SER A 43 -29.76 -43.28 27.03
CA SER A 43 -30.78 -42.25 27.24
C SER A 43 -30.29 -41.16 28.19
N SER A 44 -30.48 -39.88 27.84
CA SER A 44 -30.51 -38.79 28.82
C SER A 44 -31.49 -37.71 28.40
N MET A 45 -32.12 -37.12 29.41
CA MET A 45 -33.39 -36.40 29.36
C MET A 45 -33.28 -35.04 28.67
N VAL A 46 -34.28 -34.75 27.84
CA VAL A 46 -34.54 -33.40 27.31
C VAL A 46 -35.13 -32.56 28.44
N ALA A 47 -34.30 -31.70 29.04
CA ALA A 47 -34.78 -30.58 29.83
C ALA A 47 -35.24 -29.48 28.88
N SER A 48 -36.53 -29.13 28.94
CA SER A 48 -37.12 -28.02 28.20
C SER A 48 -36.50 -26.69 28.66
N LEU A 49 -35.93 -25.95 27.71
CA LEU A 49 -35.56 -24.55 27.93
C LEU A 49 -36.85 -23.73 28.07
N PRO A 50 -36.93 -22.81 29.05
CA PRO A 50 -38.08 -21.91 29.16
C PRO A 50 -38.09 -20.93 27.98
N ALA A 51 -39.29 -20.63 27.48
CA ALA A 51 -39.53 -19.65 26.42
C ALA A 51 -39.00 -18.26 26.84
N PRO A 52 -38.45 -17.46 25.90
CA PRO A 52 -38.00 -16.11 26.21
C PRO A 52 -39.19 -15.23 26.60
N SER A 53 -39.03 -14.45 27.66
CA SER A 53 -40.02 -13.47 28.14
C SER A 53 -40.13 -12.29 27.16
N PRO A 54 -41.32 -11.72 26.87
CA PRO A 54 -41.50 -10.76 25.78
C PRO A 54 -41.06 -9.32 26.06
N ASN A 55 -40.24 -9.05 27.09
CA ASN A 55 -39.92 -7.67 27.52
C ASN A 55 -38.43 -7.42 27.74
N SER A 56 -37.58 -7.80 26.79
CA SER A 56 -36.26 -7.19 26.64
C SER A 56 -36.31 -6.23 25.45
N ILE A 57 -36.45 -4.93 25.72
CA ILE A 57 -36.11 -3.91 24.73
C ILE A 57 -34.59 -4.00 24.59
N GLU A 58 -34.12 -4.79 23.63
CA GLU A 58 -32.78 -4.61 23.07
C GLU A 58 -32.77 -3.19 22.51
N THR A 59 -32.05 -2.29 23.16
CA THR A 59 -31.61 -1.05 22.53
C THR A 59 -30.79 -1.46 21.31
N ALA A 60 -31.42 -1.40 20.14
CA ALA A 60 -30.76 -1.67 18.87
C ALA A 60 -29.48 -0.83 18.81
N ALA A 61 -28.35 -1.49 18.56
CA ALA A 61 -27.11 -0.78 18.27
C ALA A 61 -27.39 0.24 17.16
N PRO A 62 -26.85 1.47 17.24
CA PRO A 62 -27.07 2.47 16.20
C PRO A 62 -26.69 1.87 14.83
N ALA A 63 -27.54 2.10 13.84
CA ALA A 63 -27.30 1.60 12.49
C ALA A 63 -25.93 2.08 11.99
N LYS A 64 -25.15 1.17 11.40
CA LYS A 64 -23.86 1.53 10.78
C LYS A 64 -24.13 2.55 9.67
N LYS A 65 -23.42 3.70 9.71
CA LYS A 65 -23.46 4.72 8.66
C LYS A 65 -23.13 4.09 7.30
N SER A 66 -23.83 4.54 6.27
CA SER A 66 -23.49 4.23 4.87
C SER A 66 -22.28 5.05 4.41
N LEU A 67 -21.62 4.67 3.31
CA LEU A 67 -20.59 5.50 2.69
C LEU A 67 -21.11 6.91 2.37
N ALA A 68 -22.36 7.04 1.92
CA ALA A 68 -22.96 8.35 1.65
C ALA A 68 -23.05 9.22 2.93
N ASP A 69 -23.44 8.64 4.07
CA ASP A 69 -23.48 9.36 5.35
C ASP A 69 -22.07 9.76 5.82
N LEU A 70 -21.09 8.87 5.62
CA LEU A 70 -19.69 9.12 5.95
C LEU A 70 -19.10 10.24 5.09
N LEU A 71 -19.38 10.25 3.78
CA LEU A 71 -18.95 11.30 2.85
C LEU A 71 -19.60 12.65 3.18
N LEU A 72 -20.87 12.66 3.60
CA LEU A 72 -21.53 13.89 4.07
C LEU A 72 -20.85 14.48 5.30
N GLN A 73 -20.28 13.64 6.16
CA GLN A 73 -19.65 14.08 7.39
C GLN A 73 -18.16 14.42 7.23
N TYR A 74 -17.43 13.62 6.46
CA TYR A 74 -15.96 13.66 6.41
C TYR A 74 -15.39 13.99 5.03
N GLY A 75 -16.16 13.92 3.95
CA GLY A 75 -15.63 14.05 2.59
C GLY A 75 -15.00 15.42 2.28
N SER A 76 -15.36 16.47 3.01
CA SER A 76 -14.68 17.77 2.89
C SER A 76 -13.27 17.80 3.49
N LEU A 77 -12.89 16.78 4.26
CA LEU A 77 -11.55 16.62 4.82
C LEU A 77 -10.67 15.92 3.79
N PRO A 78 -9.43 16.40 3.57
CA PRO A 78 -8.49 15.70 2.70
C PRO A 78 -8.29 14.24 3.12
N LEU A 79 -8.34 13.32 2.16
CA LEU A 79 -8.08 11.89 2.38
C LEU A 79 -6.98 11.39 1.45
N ALA A 80 -5.94 10.78 2.02
CA ALA A 80 -4.88 10.12 1.29
C ALA A 80 -4.98 8.60 1.46
N ASP A 81 -4.94 7.88 0.35
CA ASP A 81 -4.65 6.45 0.32
C ASP A 81 -3.13 6.27 0.14
N VAL A 82 -2.46 5.71 1.15
CA VAL A 82 -1.00 5.58 1.15
C VAL A 82 -0.49 4.27 0.55
N HIS A 83 -1.38 3.38 0.09
CA HIS A 83 -0.99 2.09 -0.48
C HIS A 83 -2.00 1.58 -1.50
N ASN A 84 -1.69 1.75 -2.79
CA ASN A 84 -2.52 1.27 -3.90
C ASN A 84 -1.68 0.77 -5.09
N HIS A 85 -1.97 -0.42 -5.62
CA HIS A 85 -1.27 -1.12 -6.70
C HIS A 85 -1.91 -0.95 -8.07
N ASP A 86 -2.84 -0.01 -8.26
CA ASP A 86 -3.56 0.12 -9.53
C ASP A 86 -2.69 0.66 -10.69
N ALA A 87 -1.40 0.99 -10.49
CA ALA A 87 -0.51 1.15 -11.64
C ALA A 87 -0.33 -0.18 -12.40
N SER A 88 -0.39 -1.32 -11.70
CA SER A 88 -0.45 -2.64 -12.31
C SER A 88 -1.58 -2.72 -13.33
N ASP A 89 -1.23 -3.19 -14.53
CA ASP A 89 -2.14 -3.25 -15.69
C ASP A 89 -2.86 -1.94 -16.06
N LYS A 90 -2.36 -0.78 -15.60
CA LYS A 90 -2.98 0.54 -15.75
C LYS A 90 -4.41 0.63 -15.18
N LYS A 91 -4.74 -0.16 -14.15
CA LYS A 91 -6.06 -0.14 -13.51
C LYS A 91 -6.45 1.24 -12.98
N TYR A 92 -5.47 2.07 -12.62
CA TYR A 92 -5.68 3.43 -12.10
C TYR A 92 -6.50 4.28 -13.07
N ALA A 93 -6.40 4.04 -14.38
CA ALA A 93 -7.17 4.76 -15.39
C ALA A 93 -8.68 4.56 -15.23
N GLY A 94 -9.11 3.35 -14.85
CA GLY A 94 -10.51 3.02 -14.54
C GLY A 94 -10.95 3.51 -13.16
N MET A 95 -10.02 3.63 -12.21
CA MET A 95 -10.30 3.96 -10.82
C MET A 95 -10.37 5.46 -10.51
N LYS A 96 -9.89 6.32 -11.41
CA LYS A 96 -10.02 7.79 -11.31
C LYS A 96 -11.44 8.25 -10.95
N GLY A 97 -12.46 7.63 -11.53
CA GLY A 97 -13.86 7.97 -11.25
C GLY A 97 -14.32 7.56 -9.85
N VAL A 98 -13.84 6.42 -9.35
CA VAL A 98 -14.13 5.92 -7.99
C VAL A 98 -13.49 6.85 -6.96
N TRP A 99 -12.19 7.11 -7.06
CA TRP A 99 -11.49 8.01 -6.14
C TRP A 99 -12.09 9.41 -6.11
N GLN A 100 -12.47 9.96 -7.28
CA GLN A 100 -13.13 11.27 -7.35
C GLN A 100 -14.52 11.25 -6.69
N ARG A 101 -15.33 10.23 -6.95
CA ARG A 101 -16.68 10.09 -6.37
C ARG A 101 -16.60 9.93 -4.85
N ASP A 102 -15.62 9.19 -4.37
CA ASP A 102 -15.47 8.81 -2.96
C ASP A 102 -14.53 9.75 -2.19
N GLN A 103 -14.23 10.93 -2.77
CA GLN A 103 -13.50 12.03 -2.15
C GLN A 103 -12.12 11.62 -1.60
N VAL A 104 -11.37 10.84 -2.38
CA VAL A 104 -9.94 10.66 -2.16
C VAL A 104 -9.21 11.83 -2.84
N ASP A 105 -8.23 12.41 -2.15
CA ASP A 105 -7.47 13.59 -2.60
C ASP A 105 -6.04 13.27 -3.01
N ARG A 106 -5.51 12.13 -2.55
CA ARG A 106 -4.17 11.65 -2.91
C ARG A 106 -4.13 10.13 -2.91
N VAL A 107 -3.40 9.57 -3.88
CA VAL A 107 -3.09 8.14 -3.93
C VAL A 107 -1.58 7.96 -4.07
N VAL A 108 -0.96 7.28 -3.12
CA VAL A 108 0.38 6.73 -3.30
C VAL A 108 0.25 5.49 -4.16
N LEU A 109 0.79 5.57 -5.38
CA LEU A 109 0.51 4.63 -6.43
C LEU A 109 1.75 3.76 -6.70
N PHE A 110 1.53 2.47 -6.64
CA PHE A 110 2.49 1.39 -6.76
C PHE A 110 2.20 0.56 -8.01
N GLY A 111 3.26 0.04 -8.62
CA GLY A 111 3.17 -1.02 -9.62
C GLY A 111 3.07 -2.42 -8.99
N ASP A 112 3.55 -3.41 -9.74
CA ASP A 112 3.76 -4.76 -9.24
C ASP A 112 4.88 -4.76 -8.19
N VAL A 113 5.01 -5.86 -7.45
CA VAL A 113 5.74 -5.89 -6.20
C VAL A 113 6.99 -6.76 -6.32
N SER A 114 8.17 -6.13 -6.27
CA SER A 114 9.46 -6.80 -6.11
C SER A 114 9.70 -7.97 -7.10
N GLU A 115 9.36 -7.77 -8.37
CA GLU A 115 9.59 -8.70 -9.47
C GLU A 115 9.76 -7.98 -10.81
N TYR A 116 10.19 -8.71 -11.85
CA TYR A 116 10.50 -8.12 -13.16
C TYR A 116 9.39 -7.24 -13.76
N SER A 117 8.12 -7.58 -13.55
CA SER A 117 7.01 -6.79 -14.08
C SER A 117 6.88 -5.41 -13.41
N ALA A 118 7.37 -5.26 -12.17
CA ALA A 118 7.40 -3.99 -11.42
C ALA A 118 8.14 -2.89 -12.18
N ILE A 119 9.22 -3.23 -12.89
CA ILE A 119 9.96 -2.25 -13.73
C ILE A 119 9.02 -1.51 -14.67
N ARG A 120 8.12 -2.23 -15.34
CA ARG A 120 7.20 -1.64 -16.32
C ARG A 120 6.01 -0.96 -15.64
N THR A 121 5.48 -1.55 -14.57
CA THR A 121 4.29 -1.00 -13.91
C THR A 121 4.60 0.22 -13.05
N ASP A 122 5.83 0.39 -12.57
CA ASP A 122 6.32 1.64 -11.97
C ASP A 122 6.29 2.79 -12.99
N GLU A 123 6.64 2.53 -14.26
CA GLU A 123 6.51 3.55 -15.32
C GLU A 123 5.06 4.01 -15.49
N TYR A 124 4.07 3.15 -15.25
CA TYR A 124 2.66 3.52 -15.29
C TYR A 124 2.25 4.40 -14.09
N ALA A 125 2.84 4.18 -12.92
CA ALA A 125 2.66 5.08 -11.78
C ALA A 125 3.25 6.47 -12.08
N TRP A 126 4.40 6.52 -12.76
CA TRP A 126 4.99 7.75 -13.24
C TRP A 126 4.14 8.45 -14.31
N GLU A 127 3.61 7.71 -15.27
CA GLU A 127 2.65 8.26 -16.26
C GLU A 127 1.47 8.93 -15.54
N ALA A 128 0.83 8.24 -14.59
CA ALA A 128 -0.29 8.77 -13.80
C ALA A 128 0.09 10.08 -13.09
N TYR A 129 1.27 10.12 -12.46
CA TYR A 129 1.82 11.30 -11.81
C TYR A 129 2.02 12.47 -12.77
N THR A 130 2.61 12.25 -13.95
CA THR A 130 2.81 13.33 -14.92
C THR A 130 1.49 13.86 -15.48
N GLU A 131 0.42 13.06 -15.49
CA GLU A 131 -0.92 13.51 -15.86
C GLU A 131 -1.59 14.35 -14.77
N ARG A 132 -1.42 13.99 -13.50
CA ARG A 132 -2.07 14.60 -12.32
C ARG A 132 -1.13 14.59 -11.11
N SER A 133 -0.13 15.47 -11.14
CA SER A 133 0.90 15.57 -10.09
C SER A 133 0.40 16.14 -8.77
N ASP A 134 -0.82 16.66 -8.75
CA ASP A 134 -1.55 17.09 -7.56
C ASP A 134 -2.25 15.94 -6.82
N PHE A 135 -2.41 14.78 -7.47
CA PHE A 135 -3.21 13.65 -6.97
C PHE A 135 -2.39 12.37 -6.76
N PHE A 136 -1.62 11.95 -7.77
CA PHE A 136 -0.83 10.73 -7.67
C PHE A 136 0.53 11.00 -7.03
N THR A 137 1.02 10.07 -6.22
CA THR A 137 2.36 10.10 -5.62
C THR A 137 3.07 8.80 -5.98
N PRO A 138 3.97 8.79 -6.99
CA PRO A 138 4.52 7.55 -7.53
C PRO A 138 5.61 6.99 -6.60
N PHE A 139 5.44 5.73 -6.20
CA PHE A 139 6.46 4.90 -5.56
C PHE A 139 6.89 3.80 -6.54
N PHE A 140 8.03 3.15 -6.27
CA PHE A 140 8.57 2.14 -7.17
C PHE A 140 9.24 0.97 -6.43
N SER A 141 9.20 -0.22 -7.02
CA SER A 141 9.85 -1.44 -6.51
C SER A 141 10.60 -2.25 -7.58
N GLY A 142 10.67 -1.75 -8.80
CA GLY A 142 11.26 -2.38 -9.98
C GLY A 142 12.78 -2.49 -9.97
N PHE A 143 13.34 -3.21 -9.00
CA PHE A 143 14.77 -3.55 -8.92
C PHE A 143 14.99 -4.82 -8.10
N ASP A 144 16.03 -5.59 -8.43
CA ASP A 144 16.45 -6.75 -7.64
C ASP A 144 17.32 -6.31 -6.47
N LEU A 145 16.83 -6.45 -5.23
CA LEU A 145 17.57 -6.08 -4.03
C LEU A 145 18.82 -6.95 -3.77
N HIS A 146 19.06 -8.00 -4.55
CA HIS A 146 20.26 -8.82 -4.48
C HIS A 146 21.31 -8.48 -5.55
N ASP A 147 20.96 -7.62 -6.52
CA ASP A 147 21.90 -7.13 -7.54
C ASP A 147 22.44 -5.74 -7.12
N PRO A 148 23.77 -5.53 -7.03
CA PRO A 148 24.34 -4.23 -6.65
C PRO A 148 23.92 -3.08 -7.58
N SER A 149 23.54 -3.35 -8.83
CA SER A 149 23.06 -2.34 -9.77
C SER A 149 21.73 -1.72 -9.36
N CYS A 150 20.98 -2.32 -8.42
CA CYS A 150 19.76 -1.72 -7.87
C CYS A 150 19.99 -0.32 -7.31
N LEU A 151 21.16 -0.06 -6.72
CA LEU A 151 21.49 1.25 -6.13
C LEU A 151 21.52 2.36 -7.19
N ASP A 152 21.96 2.05 -8.42
CA ASP A 152 21.96 3.01 -9.52
C ASP A 152 20.56 3.21 -10.11
N VAL A 153 19.75 2.14 -10.17
CA VAL A 153 18.33 2.23 -10.56
C VAL A 153 17.55 3.10 -9.58
N ILE A 154 17.73 2.88 -8.28
CA ILE A 154 17.07 3.65 -7.22
C ILE A 154 17.48 5.11 -7.29
N ARG A 155 18.78 5.41 -7.40
CA ARG A 155 19.25 6.80 -7.53
C ARG A 155 18.66 7.49 -8.76
N LYS A 156 18.59 6.79 -9.90
CA LYS A 156 18.00 7.31 -11.13
C LYS A 156 16.51 7.64 -10.95
N ASN A 157 15.74 6.75 -10.34
CA ASN A 157 14.30 6.95 -10.13
C ASN A 157 14.03 8.05 -9.09
N LEU A 158 14.80 8.11 -8.00
CA LEU A 158 14.70 9.20 -7.03
C LEU A 158 15.05 10.54 -7.67
N GLU A 159 16.12 10.62 -8.47
CA GLU A 159 16.47 11.82 -9.24
C GLU A 159 15.37 12.22 -10.24
N GLN A 160 14.77 11.25 -10.93
CA GLN A 160 13.63 11.51 -11.83
C GLN A 160 12.47 12.17 -11.11
N GLY A 161 12.24 11.84 -9.84
CA GLY A 161 11.28 12.50 -8.96
C GLY A 161 10.24 11.58 -8.32
N TYR A 162 10.45 10.26 -8.33
CA TYR A 162 9.67 9.35 -7.50
C TYR A 162 9.80 9.74 -6.03
N PHE A 163 8.73 9.58 -5.25
CA PHE A 163 8.68 10.07 -3.86
C PHE A 163 9.23 9.02 -2.88
N GLY A 164 9.01 7.74 -3.15
CA GLY A 164 9.48 6.69 -2.25
C GLY A 164 9.69 5.37 -2.94
N LEU A 165 10.16 4.42 -2.15
CA LEU A 165 10.33 3.03 -2.55
C LEU A 165 9.23 2.19 -1.94
N GLY A 166 8.74 1.21 -2.67
CA GLY A 166 7.77 0.26 -2.19
C GLY A 166 6.90 -0.28 -3.33
N GLU A 167 6.06 -1.28 -3.08
CA GLU A 167 6.15 -2.15 -1.90
C GLU A 167 7.40 -3.03 -2.03
N ILE A 168 8.33 -2.91 -1.08
CA ILE A 168 9.55 -3.73 -1.07
C ILE A 168 9.29 -4.93 -0.17
N VAL A 169 9.38 -6.14 -0.72
CA VAL A 169 9.18 -7.36 0.06
C VAL A 169 10.46 -7.69 0.83
N ALA A 170 10.61 -7.07 2.00
CA ALA A 170 11.74 -7.33 2.89
C ALA A 170 11.70 -8.75 3.46
N ALA A 171 10.50 -9.27 3.75
CA ALA A 171 10.29 -10.66 4.13
C ALA A 171 8.85 -11.08 3.85
N SER A 172 8.64 -12.24 3.24
CA SER A 172 7.31 -12.84 3.15
C SER A 172 7.40 -14.36 3.13
N TYR A 173 6.66 -15.00 4.05
CA TYR A 173 6.64 -16.45 4.26
C TYR A 173 5.23 -17.04 4.21
N ASN A 174 4.21 -16.22 4.45
CA ASN A 174 2.81 -16.61 4.57
C ASN A 174 1.93 -16.03 3.45
N SER A 175 2.29 -14.87 2.88
CA SER A 175 1.46 -14.24 1.84
C SER A 175 1.27 -15.18 0.64
N PRO A 176 0.05 -15.43 0.16
CA PRO A 176 -0.17 -16.30 -0.99
C PRO A 176 0.31 -15.68 -2.31
N VAL A 177 0.55 -14.36 -2.33
CA VAL A 177 0.98 -13.57 -3.48
C VAL A 177 2.47 -13.28 -3.38
N VAL A 178 2.87 -12.41 -2.45
CA VAL A 178 4.22 -11.84 -2.44
C VAL A 178 5.30 -12.75 -1.82
N SER A 179 4.93 -13.90 -1.24
CA SER A 179 5.93 -14.90 -0.84
C SER A 179 6.64 -15.58 -2.02
N LYS A 180 6.13 -15.37 -3.25
CA LYS A 180 6.62 -16.03 -4.48
C LYS A 180 7.38 -15.09 -5.41
N VAL A 181 7.42 -13.79 -5.12
CA VAL A 181 8.11 -12.82 -5.98
C VAL A 181 9.61 -13.02 -5.90
N GLU A 182 10.28 -12.80 -7.03
CA GLU A 182 11.67 -13.19 -7.24
C GLU A 182 12.64 -12.35 -6.41
N TRP A 183 12.37 -11.06 -6.23
CA TRP A 183 13.27 -10.12 -5.57
C TRP A 183 12.94 -9.88 -4.10
N LYS A 184 12.19 -10.79 -3.46
CA LYS A 184 11.93 -10.69 -2.03
C LYS A 184 13.20 -10.96 -1.20
N GLY A 185 13.38 -10.21 -0.14
CA GLY A 185 14.37 -10.49 0.90
C GLY A 185 13.96 -11.69 1.76
N LYS A 186 14.94 -12.21 2.49
CA LYS A 186 14.72 -13.14 3.61
C LYS A 186 14.33 -12.40 4.88
N ASP A 187 14.90 -11.22 5.09
CA ASP A 187 14.62 -10.37 6.23
C ASP A 187 14.91 -8.89 5.89
N PRO A 188 14.46 -7.93 6.73
CA PRO A 188 14.72 -6.49 6.55
C PRO A 188 16.19 -6.04 6.50
N MET A 189 17.17 -6.94 6.58
CA MET A 189 18.59 -6.63 6.40
C MET A 189 19.23 -7.42 5.25
N ASP A 190 18.43 -8.13 4.44
CA ASP A 190 18.93 -8.97 3.35
C ASP A 190 19.38 -8.17 2.12
N GLY A 191 20.28 -8.77 1.34
CA GLY A 191 20.80 -8.17 0.11
C GLY A 191 21.40 -6.77 0.32
N PHE A 192 20.96 -5.83 -0.52
CA PHE A 192 21.37 -4.42 -0.49
C PHE A 192 20.42 -3.52 0.31
N LEU A 193 19.45 -4.07 1.04
CA LEU A 193 18.50 -3.28 1.83
C LEU A 193 19.17 -2.24 2.76
N PRO A 194 20.25 -2.55 3.52
CA PRO A 194 20.93 -1.55 4.34
C PRO A 194 21.43 -0.33 3.54
N GLN A 195 22.02 -0.55 2.37
CA GLN A 195 22.49 0.50 1.48
C GLN A 195 21.33 1.27 0.83
N ILE A 196 20.22 0.59 0.55
CA ILE A 196 18.99 1.21 0.07
C ILE A 196 18.42 2.15 1.13
N TYR A 197 18.44 1.76 2.41
CA TYR A 197 17.99 2.62 3.51
C TYR A 197 18.82 3.90 3.62
N ASP A 198 20.15 3.79 3.48
CA ASP A 198 21.04 4.95 3.47
C ASP A 198 20.75 5.88 2.29
N LEU A 199 20.46 5.32 1.11
CA LEU A 199 20.09 6.09 -0.08
C LEU A 199 18.72 6.79 0.10
N CYS A 200 17.73 6.10 0.68
CA CYS A 200 16.45 6.71 1.06
C CYS A 200 16.66 7.89 2.03
N ALA A 201 17.56 7.75 3.01
CA ALA A 201 17.89 8.84 3.93
C ALA A 201 18.58 10.04 3.23
N GLU A 202 19.46 9.79 2.26
CA GLU A 202 20.12 10.84 1.45
C GLU A 202 19.09 11.69 0.68
N TYR A 203 18.09 11.02 0.09
CA TYR A 203 17.02 11.67 -0.66
C TYR A 203 15.83 12.12 0.20
N GLN A 204 15.85 11.79 1.49
CA GLN A 204 14.72 11.95 2.43
C GLN A 204 13.44 11.26 1.97
N ALA A 205 13.56 10.25 1.09
CA ALA A 205 12.46 9.47 0.54
C ALA A 205 12.06 8.36 1.54
N PRO A 206 10.76 8.13 1.79
CA PRO A 206 10.31 6.99 2.58
C PRO A 206 10.50 5.67 1.83
N ILE A 207 10.58 4.58 2.59
CA ILE A 207 10.53 3.21 2.08
C ILE A 207 9.43 2.41 2.78
N LEU A 208 8.52 1.83 1.99
CA LEU A 208 7.46 0.94 2.44
C LEU A 208 7.90 -0.52 2.31
N LEU A 209 7.87 -1.24 3.43
CA LEU A 209 8.28 -2.64 3.53
C LEU A 209 7.07 -3.56 3.76
N HIS A 210 6.91 -4.57 2.90
CA HIS A 210 6.11 -5.74 3.20
C HIS A 210 6.90 -6.69 4.09
N MET A 211 6.31 -7.09 5.21
CA MET A 211 6.90 -8.03 6.15
C MET A 211 5.85 -8.98 6.73
N ASP A 212 6.03 -10.29 6.53
CA ASP A 212 5.26 -11.31 7.22
C ASP A 212 6.11 -12.55 7.54
N PRO A 213 5.90 -13.23 8.68
CA PRO A 213 4.97 -12.86 9.76
C PRO A 213 5.42 -11.60 10.53
N PRO A 214 4.49 -10.84 11.14
CA PRO A 214 4.81 -9.63 11.89
C PRO A 214 5.26 -9.97 13.33
N ASN A 215 6.13 -10.98 13.48
CA ASN A 215 6.70 -11.42 14.75
C ASN A 215 8.02 -12.18 14.53
N GLY A 216 8.68 -12.53 15.64
CA GLY A 216 9.89 -13.34 15.63
C GLY A 216 11.04 -12.68 14.88
N PHE A 217 11.84 -13.50 14.19
CA PHE A 217 13.09 -13.04 13.59
C PHE A 217 12.91 -11.92 12.54
N VAL A 218 11.75 -11.87 11.86
CA VAL A 218 11.46 -10.81 10.88
C VAL A 218 11.40 -9.45 11.58
N ILE A 219 10.72 -9.38 12.73
CA ILE A 219 10.64 -8.15 13.52
C ILE A 219 11.96 -7.86 14.22
N ASP A 220 12.69 -8.87 14.71
CA ASP A 220 14.04 -8.66 15.26
C ASP A 220 14.96 -7.97 14.24
N LYS A 221 14.85 -8.38 12.96
CA LYS A 221 15.60 -7.79 11.85
C LYS A 221 15.09 -6.41 11.42
N LEU A 222 13.79 -6.16 11.51
CA LEU A 222 13.24 -4.81 11.38
C LEU A 222 13.80 -3.88 12.47
N GLU A 223 13.80 -4.31 13.73
CA GLU A 223 14.35 -3.54 14.85
C GLU A 223 15.86 -3.25 14.66
N GLU A 224 16.61 -4.18 14.05
CA GLU A 224 18.00 -3.97 13.64
C GLU A 224 18.12 -2.89 12.55
N ALA A 225 17.28 -2.94 11.52
CA ALA A 225 17.24 -1.94 10.44
C ALA A 225 16.88 -0.54 10.97
N LEU A 226 15.81 -0.43 11.77
CA LEU A 226 15.34 0.82 12.37
C LEU A 226 16.42 1.47 13.24
N LYS A 227 17.15 0.65 14.03
CA LYS A 227 18.24 1.11 14.89
C LYS A 227 19.47 1.55 14.11
N SER A 228 19.82 0.82 13.05
CA SER A 228 21.05 1.03 12.28
C SER A 228 20.92 2.18 11.29
N HIS A 229 19.69 2.47 10.82
CA HIS A 229 19.39 3.51 9.84
C HIS A 229 18.39 4.55 10.40
N PRO A 230 18.72 5.27 11.50
CA PRO A 230 17.79 6.14 12.21
C PRO A 230 17.36 7.39 11.41
N LYS A 231 18.01 7.67 10.27
CA LYS A 231 17.69 8.78 9.37
C LYS A 231 16.71 8.40 8.26
N THR A 232 16.47 7.11 8.06
CA THR A 232 15.57 6.59 7.04
C THR A 232 14.15 6.60 7.57
N THR A 233 13.20 7.07 6.77
CA THR A 233 11.77 7.00 7.09
C THR A 233 11.23 5.65 6.62
N PHE A 234 10.93 4.76 7.56
CA PHE A 234 10.34 3.46 7.27
C PHE A 234 8.82 3.51 7.37
N ILE A 235 8.14 2.83 6.46
CA ILE A 235 6.70 2.57 6.52
C ILE A 235 6.54 1.04 6.61
N PHE A 236 5.93 0.56 7.68
CA PHE A 236 5.52 -0.84 7.78
C PHE A 236 4.21 -0.97 6.99
N GLY A 237 4.28 -1.60 5.81
CA GLY A 237 3.12 -1.87 4.95
C GLY A 237 2.06 -2.66 5.69
N HIS A 238 0.79 -2.28 5.50
CA HIS A 238 -0.41 -2.90 6.10
C HIS A 238 -0.17 -3.41 7.53
N ALA A 239 0.42 -2.57 8.38
CA ALA A 239 1.02 -2.94 9.66
C ALA A 239 0.06 -3.61 10.66
N ASN A 240 -1.26 -3.44 10.47
CA ASN A 240 -2.33 -4.03 11.26
C ASN A 240 -2.75 -5.44 10.77
N ALA A 241 -2.35 -5.84 9.56
CA ALA A 241 -2.67 -7.15 9.02
C ALA A 241 -1.92 -8.25 9.78
N TYR A 242 -2.67 -9.15 10.40
CA TYR A 242 -2.16 -10.27 11.22
C TYR A 242 -1.20 -9.86 12.35
N ASN A 243 -1.20 -8.59 12.75
CA ASN A 243 -0.31 -8.03 13.75
C ASN A 243 -1.10 -7.48 14.93
N SER A 244 -0.54 -7.57 16.14
CA SER A 244 -1.22 -7.08 17.34
C SER A 244 -0.95 -5.58 17.56
N PRO A 245 -1.89 -4.83 18.16
CA PRO A 245 -1.63 -3.46 18.60
C PRO A 245 -0.43 -3.35 19.54
N GLU A 246 -0.19 -4.37 20.37
CA GLU A 246 0.94 -4.39 21.32
C GLU A 246 2.30 -4.50 20.60
N ASN A 247 2.41 -5.32 19.55
CA ASN A 247 3.63 -5.40 18.74
C ASN A 247 3.93 -4.05 18.06
N ILE A 248 2.90 -3.41 17.48
CA ILE A 248 3.05 -2.10 16.85
C ILE A 248 3.47 -1.05 17.89
N LYS A 249 2.84 -1.06 19.07
CA LYS A 249 3.17 -0.15 20.16
C LYS A 249 4.64 -0.24 20.56
N GLN A 250 5.18 -1.45 20.69
CA GLN A 250 6.58 -1.66 21.05
C GLN A 250 7.54 -1.07 20.01
N LEU A 251 7.20 -1.15 18.72
CA LEU A 251 7.99 -0.50 17.67
C LEU A 251 7.92 1.02 17.78
N LEU A 252 6.72 1.59 17.93
CA LEU A 252 6.50 3.04 17.99
C LEU A 252 7.12 3.69 19.24
N GLU A 253 7.17 3.00 20.38
CA GLU A 253 7.81 3.49 21.60
C GLU A 253 9.34 3.55 21.48
N LYS A 254 9.94 2.67 20.69
CA LYS A 254 11.40 2.54 20.57
C LYS A 254 11.98 3.33 19.39
N TYR A 255 11.26 3.39 18.27
CA TYR A 255 11.81 3.83 16.98
C TYR A 255 11.02 5.01 16.42
N PRO A 256 11.56 6.24 16.48
CA PRO A 256 10.85 7.43 16.01
C PRO A 256 10.74 7.51 14.48
N ASN A 257 11.46 6.67 13.75
CA ASN A 257 11.60 6.68 12.30
C ASN A 257 10.76 5.63 11.57
N VAL A 258 9.80 4.99 12.26
CA VAL A 258 8.85 4.04 11.66
C VAL A 258 7.42 4.60 11.69
N TYR A 259 6.72 4.47 10.58
CA TYR A 259 5.31 4.84 10.40
C TYR A 259 4.49 3.62 10.01
N MET A 260 3.22 3.63 10.40
CA MET A 260 2.27 2.56 10.12
C MET A 260 1.42 2.94 8.93
N ASP A 261 1.54 2.18 7.86
CA ASP A 261 0.51 2.07 6.85
C ASP A 261 -0.62 1.18 7.42
N PHE A 262 -1.78 1.76 7.68
CA PHE A 262 -2.93 1.06 8.29
C PHE A 262 -3.95 0.69 7.23
N PHE A 263 -3.98 -0.58 6.85
CA PHE A 263 -4.96 -1.12 5.92
C PHE A 263 -6.33 -1.23 6.61
N ALA A 264 -7.14 -0.18 6.45
CA ALA A 264 -8.40 -0.03 7.18
C ALA A 264 -9.37 -1.18 6.95
N GLY A 265 -9.46 -1.63 5.70
CA GLY A 265 -10.33 -2.74 5.29
C GLY A 265 -10.06 -4.03 6.05
N PHE A 266 -8.79 -4.33 6.37
CA PHE A 266 -8.44 -5.60 7.01
C PHE A 266 -9.15 -5.80 8.35
N THR A 267 -9.08 -4.82 9.25
CA THR A 267 -9.67 -4.95 10.60
C THR A 267 -11.19 -4.71 10.66
N ILE A 268 -11.79 -4.20 9.57
CA ILE A 268 -13.21 -3.87 9.50
C ILE A 268 -14.01 -4.91 8.71
N LEU A 269 -13.43 -5.44 7.63
CA LEU A 269 -14.13 -6.24 6.63
C LEU A 269 -13.54 -7.64 6.45
N ASN A 270 -12.25 -7.85 6.76
CA ASN A 270 -11.61 -9.15 6.54
C ASN A 270 -11.92 -10.11 7.71
N LEU A 271 -12.39 -11.32 7.37
CA LEU A 271 -12.74 -12.35 8.34
C LEU A 271 -11.53 -13.03 8.98
N ASP A 272 -10.36 -12.94 8.35
CA ASP A 272 -9.11 -13.50 8.86
C ASP A 272 -8.46 -12.59 9.92
N SER A 273 -8.98 -11.38 10.11
CA SER A 273 -8.48 -10.47 11.14
C SER A 273 -8.82 -10.97 12.54
N ALA A 274 -7.79 -11.28 13.33
CA ALA A 274 -7.94 -11.62 14.74
C ALA A 274 -8.22 -10.40 15.64
N ASN A 275 -7.94 -9.19 15.13
CA ASN A 275 -8.15 -7.91 15.82
C ASN A 275 -9.25 -7.11 15.11
N ARG A 276 -9.84 -6.16 15.83
CA ARG A 276 -10.83 -5.23 15.29
C ARG A 276 -10.29 -3.81 15.32
N LEU A 277 -10.92 -2.90 14.57
CA LEU A 277 -10.55 -1.49 14.55
C LEU A 277 -10.43 -0.90 15.97
N GLU A 278 -11.37 -1.23 16.86
CA GLU A 278 -11.41 -0.71 18.22
C GLU A 278 -10.15 -1.03 19.04
N ASP A 279 -9.46 -2.12 18.71
CA ASP A 279 -8.23 -2.54 19.39
C ASP A 279 -7.04 -1.63 19.04
N PHE A 280 -7.09 -0.93 17.89
CA PHE A 280 -6.04 -0.01 17.42
C PHE A 280 -6.32 1.46 17.73
N LEU A 281 -7.58 1.85 18.00
CA LEU A 281 -7.93 3.26 18.29
C LEU A 281 -7.14 3.87 19.46
N PRO A 282 -6.90 3.17 20.59
CA PRO A 282 -6.07 3.71 21.66
C PRO A 282 -4.63 4.00 21.21
N LEU A 283 -4.10 3.15 20.32
CA LEU A 283 -2.75 3.29 19.81
C LEU A 283 -2.62 4.47 18.83
N MET A 284 -3.60 4.64 17.95
CA MET A 284 -3.70 5.81 17.07
C MET A 284 -3.82 7.12 17.87
N LYS A 285 -4.52 7.10 19.01
CA LYS A 285 -4.59 8.24 19.94
C LYS A 285 -3.26 8.52 20.65
N GLN A 286 -2.49 7.46 20.97
CA GLN A 286 -1.21 7.58 21.64
C GLN A 286 -0.09 8.07 20.69
N PHE A 287 -0.12 7.67 19.42
CA PHE A 287 0.89 8.02 18.39
C PHE A 287 0.24 8.61 17.13
N PRO A 288 -0.45 9.75 17.25
CA PRO A 288 -1.30 10.27 16.18
C PRO A 288 -0.52 10.73 14.94
N ASP A 289 0.78 10.97 15.08
CA ASP A 289 1.71 11.38 14.05
C ASP A 289 2.48 10.20 13.42
N ARG A 290 2.01 8.96 13.64
CA ARG A 290 2.67 7.73 13.16
C ARG A 290 1.77 6.79 12.35
N PHE A 291 0.49 7.14 12.14
CA PHE A 291 -0.45 6.33 11.36
C PHE A 291 -0.87 7.06 10.09
N MET A 292 -1.00 6.30 9.01
CA MET A 292 -1.59 6.72 7.75
C MET A 292 -2.59 5.64 7.31
N LEU A 293 -3.59 6.00 6.50
CA LEU A 293 -4.61 5.05 6.04
C LEU A 293 -4.31 4.54 4.63
N SER A 294 -4.64 3.28 4.39
CA SER A 294 -4.58 2.71 3.05
C SER A 294 -5.72 1.78 2.72
N THR A 295 -5.81 1.50 1.42
CA THR A 295 -6.73 0.54 0.83
C THR A 295 -6.09 -0.80 0.51
N ASP A 296 -4.76 -0.86 0.32
CA ASP A 296 -4.08 -2.00 -0.29
C ASP A 296 -4.81 -2.48 -1.56
N SER A 297 -5.34 -1.53 -2.34
CA SER A 297 -6.18 -1.76 -3.54
C SER A 297 -7.44 -2.61 -3.30
N GLY A 298 -7.91 -2.68 -2.06
CA GLY A 298 -9.01 -3.55 -1.64
C GLY A 298 -8.66 -5.04 -1.57
N TYR A 299 -7.39 -5.40 -1.43
CA TYR A 299 -6.96 -6.79 -1.36
C TYR A 299 -7.67 -7.56 -0.24
N GLY A 300 -8.35 -8.65 -0.60
CA GLY A 300 -9.03 -9.52 0.37
C GLY A 300 -10.26 -8.92 1.08
N VAL A 301 -10.69 -7.70 0.74
CA VAL A 301 -11.82 -7.00 1.39
C VAL A 301 -12.98 -6.67 0.43
N GLY A 302 -12.89 -7.15 -0.81
CA GLY A 302 -13.97 -7.15 -1.79
C GLY A 302 -13.78 -6.18 -2.95
N SER A 303 -13.45 -4.91 -2.65
CA SER A 303 -13.16 -3.89 -3.66
C SER A 303 -12.41 -2.70 -3.05
N GLU A 304 -11.82 -1.88 -3.92
CA GLU A 304 -11.26 -0.58 -3.56
C GLU A 304 -12.30 0.33 -2.88
N GLU A 305 -13.52 0.41 -3.42
CA GLU A 305 -14.60 1.22 -2.83
C GLU A 305 -14.95 0.78 -1.39
N ALA A 306 -14.94 -0.53 -1.12
CA ALA A 306 -15.15 -1.05 0.23
C ALA A 306 -13.98 -0.69 1.17
N ALA A 307 -12.75 -0.69 0.65
CA ALA A 307 -11.57 -0.27 1.41
C ALA A 307 -11.55 1.23 1.69
N ILE A 308 -11.98 2.08 0.74
CA ILE A 308 -12.17 3.51 0.94
C ILE A 308 -13.25 3.77 2.00
N GLU A 309 -14.38 3.07 1.95
CA GLU A 309 -15.40 3.14 2.99
C GLU A 309 -14.82 2.76 4.37
N ALA A 310 -13.98 1.73 4.42
CA ALA A 310 -13.29 1.35 5.64
C ALA A 310 -12.39 2.46 6.20
N MET A 311 -11.67 3.21 5.35
CA MET A 311 -10.91 4.39 5.80
C MET A 311 -11.81 5.43 6.47
N TYR A 312 -12.95 5.76 5.87
CA TYR A 312 -13.92 6.68 6.49
C TYR A 312 -14.50 6.15 7.80
N ARG A 313 -14.68 4.84 7.94
CA ARG A 313 -15.09 4.21 9.21
C ARG A 313 -14.02 4.37 10.29
N VAL A 314 -12.73 4.38 9.94
CA VAL A 314 -11.66 4.75 10.89
C VAL A 314 -11.83 6.19 11.35
N LEU A 315 -12.05 7.13 10.43
CA LEU A 315 -12.27 8.54 10.79
C LEU A 315 -13.47 8.70 11.72
N ASP A 316 -14.56 7.99 11.43
CA ASP A 316 -15.76 8.01 12.26
C ASP A 316 -15.55 7.45 13.67
N ALA A 317 -14.74 6.39 13.79
CA ALA A 317 -14.43 5.79 15.07
C ALA A 317 -13.44 6.62 15.91
N LEU A 318 -12.55 7.38 15.26
CA LEU A 318 -11.65 8.33 15.95
C LEU A 318 -12.44 9.45 16.60
N ASN A 319 -13.41 10.03 15.86
CA ASN A 319 -14.34 11.09 16.30
C ASN A 319 -13.65 12.31 16.97
N GLU A 320 -12.43 12.62 16.55
CA GLU A 320 -11.60 13.70 17.10
C GLU A 320 -10.95 14.47 15.94
N PRO A 321 -11.36 15.72 15.65
CA PRO A 321 -10.98 16.41 14.42
C PRO A 321 -9.48 16.51 14.14
N THR A 322 -8.67 16.75 15.18
CA THR A 322 -7.21 16.83 15.03
C THR A 322 -6.61 15.48 14.64
N LEU A 323 -7.03 14.39 15.30
CA LEU A 323 -6.56 13.04 15.00
C LEU A 323 -6.96 12.62 13.59
N ILE A 324 -8.21 12.90 13.21
CA ILE A 324 -8.74 12.63 11.88
C ILE A 324 -7.88 13.33 10.82
N SER A 325 -7.60 14.63 10.98
CA SER A 325 -6.79 15.40 10.02
C SER A 325 -5.36 14.86 9.88
N GLN A 326 -4.76 14.36 10.96
CA GLN A 326 -3.41 13.80 10.94
C GLN A 326 -3.38 12.47 10.19
N ILE A 327 -4.24 11.53 10.60
CA ILE A 327 -4.26 10.15 10.11
C ILE A 327 -4.80 10.07 8.68
N ALA A 328 -5.79 10.91 8.32
CA ALA A 328 -6.35 10.93 6.98
C ALA A 328 -5.40 11.49 5.92
N TYR A 329 -4.49 12.42 6.28
CA TYR A 329 -3.71 13.15 5.27
C TYR A 329 -2.39 13.72 5.77
N SER A 330 -2.40 14.48 6.87
CA SER A 330 -1.28 15.38 7.21
C SER A 330 0.01 14.63 7.51
N ASN A 331 -0.06 13.42 8.07
CA ASN A 331 1.13 12.62 8.36
C ASN A 331 1.90 12.25 7.07
N LEU A 332 1.18 11.86 6.00
CA LEU A 332 1.81 11.62 4.70
C LEU A 332 2.33 12.93 4.11
N ASP A 333 1.50 13.98 4.09
CA ASP A 333 1.88 15.27 3.50
C ASP A 333 3.14 15.86 4.17
N ASP A 334 3.28 15.70 5.49
CA ASP A 334 4.46 16.11 6.26
C ASP A 334 5.73 15.32 5.91
N ILE A 335 5.60 14.04 5.52
CA ILE A 335 6.72 13.25 4.99
C ILE A 335 7.12 13.81 3.62
N LEU A 336 6.15 13.93 2.71
CA LEU A 336 6.42 14.34 1.31
C LEU A 336 6.95 15.78 1.19
N ARG A 337 6.52 16.71 2.07
CA ARG A 337 7.00 18.10 2.07
C ARG A 337 8.46 18.24 2.51
N LYS A 338 8.99 17.28 3.25
CA LYS A 338 10.39 17.27 3.68
C LYS A 338 11.34 16.83 2.57
N GLU A 339 10.82 16.22 1.50
CA GLU A 339 11.63 15.78 0.37
C GLU A 339 12.06 16.95 -0.51
N PRO A 340 13.36 17.29 -0.56
CA PRO A 340 13.84 18.37 -1.40
C PRO A 340 13.69 17.99 -2.88
N ALA A 341 13.42 18.97 -3.72
CA ALA A 341 13.50 18.77 -5.16
C ALA A 341 14.91 18.32 -5.55
N THR A 342 14.99 17.30 -6.39
CA THR A 342 16.26 16.69 -6.81
C THR A 342 17.05 17.60 -7.72
N GLN A 343 18.33 17.27 -7.95
CA GLN A 343 19.15 18.06 -8.88
C GLN A 343 18.61 18.00 -10.30
N THR A 344 18.13 16.82 -10.69
CA THR A 344 17.50 16.62 -12.00
C THR A 344 16.21 17.43 -12.15
N GLN A 345 15.34 17.45 -11.13
CA GLN A 345 14.13 18.28 -11.14
C GLN A 345 14.47 19.78 -11.20
N LYS A 346 15.39 20.26 -10.35
CA LYS A 346 15.83 21.66 -10.34
C LYS A 346 16.39 22.09 -11.70
N LYS A 347 17.22 21.25 -12.32
CA LYS A 347 17.76 21.51 -13.66
C LYS A 347 16.66 21.58 -14.72
N ALA A 348 15.67 20.69 -14.66
CA ALA A 348 14.54 20.71 -15.57
C ALA A 348 13.70 22.00 -15.41
N ILE A 349 13.46 22.44 -14.17
CA ILE A 349 12.73 23.68 -13.88
C ILE A 349 13.50 24.90 -14.38
N LEU A 350 14.80 25.00 -14.10
CA LEU A 350 15.63 26.12 -14.57
C LEU A 350 15.76 26.17 -16.10
N THR A 351 15.56 25.04 -16.79
CA THR A 351 15.50 25.02 -18.26
C THR A 351 14.21 25.68 -18.77
N GLN A 352 13.11 25.59 -18.02
CA GLN A 352 11.82 26.21 -18.36
C GLN A 352 11.71 27.65 -17.85
N ASP A 353 12.31 27.94 -16.69
CA ASP A 353 12.30 29.25 -16.02
C ASP A 353 13.67 29.51 -15.36
N PRO A 354 14.65 30.08 -16.10
CA PRO A 354 16.00 30.33 -15.59
C PRO A 354 16.07 31.31 -14.42
N SER A 355 15.00 32.05 -14.14
CA SER A 355 14.95 33.07 -13.08
C SER A 355 14.37 32.53 -11.76
N ARG A 356 13.89 31.28 -11.76
CA ARG A 356 13.21 30.69 -10.61
C ARG A 356 14.15 30.52 -9.42
N ASP A 357 13.70 30.97 -8.26
CA ASP A 357 14.36 30.64 -6.99
C ASP A 357 14.17 29.16 -6.65
N MET A 358 15.28 28.46 -6.47
CA MET A 358 15.32 27.02 -6.13
C MET A 358 15.44 26.79 -4.62
N ALA A 359 15.61 27.85 -3.81
CA ALA A 359 15.78 27.72 -2.37
C ALA A 359 14.53 27.12 -1.71
N GLY A 360 14.72 26.04 -0.95
CA GLY A 360 13.64 25.39 -0.20
C GLY A 360 12.62 24.62 -1.04
N LEU A 361 12.79 24.52 -2.36
CA LEU A 361 11.87 23.81 -3.24
C LEU A 361 11.80 22.32 -2.89
N ASN A 362 10.61 21.79 -2.62
CA ASN A 362 10.36 20.37 -2.37
C ASN A 362 9.84 19.63 -3.64
N LYS A 363 9.80 18.29 -3.60
CA LYS A 363 9.35 17.48 -4.74
C LYS A 363 7.89 17.75 -5.16
N LEU A 364 6.99 18.04 -4.21
CA LEU A 364 5.59 18.37 -4.52
C LEU A 364 5.49 19.66 -5.34
N GLU A 365 6.24 20.70 -4.95
CA GLU A 365 6.31 21.97 -5.67
C GLU A 365 6.99 21.81 -7.03
N ALA A 366 8.08 21.04 -7.09
CA ALA A 366 8.75 20.72 -8.34
C ALA A 366 7.83 20.01 -9.33
N GLY A 367 7.04 19.03 -8.85
CA GLY A 367 6.04 18.33 -9.64
C GLY A 367 4.96 19.24 -10.23
N LYS A 368 4.51 20.23 -9.45
CA LYS A 368 3.57 21.24 -9.95
C LYS A 368 4.19 22.09 -11.04
N LEU A 369 5.41 22.58 -10.83
CA LEU A 369 6.11 23.41 -11.81
C LEU A 369 6.40 22.66 -13.12
N LEU A 370 6.71 21.37 -13.04
CA LEU A 370 7.09 20.55 -14.20
C LEU A 370 5.89 19.99 -14.98
N TYR A 371 4.82 19.61 -14.28
CA TYR A 371 3.75 18.77 -14.86
C TYR A 371 2.33 19.32 -14.71
N SER A 372 2.08 20.30 -13.86
CA SER A 372 0.74 20.89 -13.80
C SER A 372 0.45 21.60 -15.11
N LYS A 373 -0.51 21.07 -15.88
CA LYS A 373 -1.11 21.79 -16.99
C LYS A 373 -1.80 23.01 -16.40
N VAL A 374 -1.35 24.21 -16.76
CA VAL A 374 -2.08 25.46 -16.45
C VAL A 374 -3.52 25.24 -16.89
N LYS A 375 -4.47 25.29 -15.94
CA LYS A 375 -5.90 25.15 -16.22
C LYS A 375 -6.38 26.29 -17.11
#